data_AF-A0A0E0M2G0-F1
#
_entry.id   AF-A0A0E0M2G0-F1
#
_cell.length_a   1.000
_cell.length_b   1.000
_cell.length_c   1.000
_cell.angle_alpha   90.00
_cell.angle_beta   90.00
_cell.angle_gamma   90.00
#
_symmetry.space_group_name_H-M   'P 1'
#
loop_
_entity.id
_entity.type
_entity.pdbx_description
1 polymer ?
#
loop_
_entity_poly.entity_id
_entity_poly.type
_entity_poly.pdbx_seq_one_letter_code
_entity_poly.pdbx_strand_id
1 'polypeptide(L)'
;MRRLRLAATAAPHGVLLLLFLPLVAAAGPAAKAPAAPPAPPNVTTAMAKGGCKAFADLIAASPDAASTYQSAVGGGITVFCPNDDAVRAFLPKYKNLTAEGKAELLLFHAVPVYYSRGSLKSNNGVMNTLATDGAAKDYNFTVQNEGDAVTIKTAASGDVARVKSTVVDADPVAIFTVDTVIEPVELFKPAPSPTPAPSPAPAADAPKASKPAHHPAPVVADAPGPAATDSPPADQKKEAKKSAAAGAPSCVRWFAAALAAVAMASTFA
;
A
#
# COMPACT_ATOMS: atom_id res chain seq x y z
N MET A 1 63.86 -0.27 57.19
CA MET A 1 65.32 -0.48 56.99
C MET A 1 65.56 -1.16 55.65
N ARG A 2 66.78 -1.07 55.09
CA ARG A 2 67.17 -1.44 53.70
C ARG A 2 66.60 -0.45 52.65
N ARG A 3 67.36 0.08 51.68
CA ARG A 3 68.82 -0.01 51.40
C ARG A 3 69.43 1.40 51.14
N LEU A 4 70.74 1.49 51.28
CA LEU A 4 71.61 2.55 50.71
C LEU A 4 71.49 2.55 49.15
N ARG A 5 71.59 3.71 48.47
CA ARG A 5 72.80 4.31 47.83
C ARG A 5 73.61 3.32 46.99
N LEU A 6 74.14 3.61 45.79
CA LEU A 6 74.16 4.78 44.87
C LEU A 6 74.33 4.18 43.42
N ALA A 7 74.46 4.84 42.26
CA ALA A 7 74.62 6.22 41.78
C ALA A 7 73.95 6.32 40.37
N ALA A 8 73.36 7.41 39.87
CA ALA A 8 73.79 8.80 39.58
C ALA A 8 74.36 9.01 38.15
N THR A 9 73.83 10.04 37.46
CA THR A 9 74.45 10.86 36.37
C THR A 9 74.99 10.17 35.09
N ALA A 10 74.77 10.67 33.87
CA ALA A 10 73.97 11.83 33.40
C ALA A 10 73.61 11.69 31.89
N ALA A 11 72.85 12.66 31.38
CA ALA A 11 72.63 12.95 29.95
C ALA A 11 73.96 13.47 29.29
N PRO A 12 74.06 13.77 27.96
CA PRO A 12 72.95 14.10 27.05
C PRO A 12 73.08 13.78 25.53
N HIS A 13 72.08 14.24 24.76
CA HIS A 13 72.06 14.56 23.32
C HIS A 13 72.53 13.52 22.27
N GLY A 14 71.63 13.11 21.36
CA GLY A 14 72.05 12.63 20.04
C GLY A 14 71.00 11.86 19.23
N VAL A 15 70.71 12.34 18.02
CA VAL A 15 70.21 11.59 16.84
C VAL A 15 68.95 10.72 17.02
N LEU A 16 67.81 11.26 16.58
CA LEU A 16 66.63 10.47 16.20
C LEU A 16 66.93 9.66 14.93
N LEU A 17 67.28 8.39 15.07
CA LEU A 17 67.56 7.51 13.94
C LEU A 17 66.24 6.99 13.33
N LEU A 18 65.84 7.56 12.19
CA LEU A 18 64.69 7.08 11.41
C LEU A 18 64.99 5.69 10.81
N LEU A 19 64.48 4.66 11.47
CA LEU A 19 64.68 3.26 11.06
C LEU A 19 63.69 2.88 9.95
N PHE A 20 64.08 3.14 8.69
CA PHE A 20 63.33 2.75 7.51
C PHE A 20 63.23 1.22 7.41
N LEU A 21 62.05 0.66 7.69
CA LEU A 21 61.68 -0.69 7.26
C LEU A 21 61.29 -0.67 5.77
N PRO A 22 61.82 -1.57 4.93
CA PRO A 22 61.35 -1.71 3.55
C PRO A 22 59.96 -2.35 3.55
N LEU A 23 58.98 -1.66 2.96
CA LEU A 23 57.65 -2.22 2.73
C LEU A 23 57.72 -3.29 1.63
N VAL A 24 57.79 -4.56 2.05
CA VAL A 24 57.69 -5.70 1.14
C VAL A 24 56.28 -5.73 0.52
N ALA A 25 56.18 -5.31 -0.73
CA ALA A 25 54.97 -5.43 -1.53
C ALA A 25 54.77 -6.90 -1.93
N ALA A 26 54.06 -7.65 -1.09
CA ALA A 26 53.68 -9.03 -1.38
C ALA A 26 52.65 -9.07 -2.52
N ALA A 27 53.12 -9.30 -3.75
CA ALA A 27 52.27 -9.49 -4.93
C ALA A 27 51.54 -10.85 -4.85
N GLY A 28 50.46 -10.91 -4.07
CA GLY A 28 49.55 -12.05 -4.03
C GLY A 28 48.86 -12.30 -5.37
N PRO A 29 48.44 -13.55 -5.66
CA PRO A 29 47.71 -13.85 -6.89
C PRO A 29 46.42 -13.03 -6.95
N ALA A 30 46.11 -12.47 -8.12
CA ALA A 30 44.97 -11.60 -8.32
C ALA A 30 43.67 -12.29 -7.87
N ALA A 31 43.06 -11.75 -6.81
CA ALA A 31 41.77 -12.24 -6.32
C ALA A 31 40.74 -12.12 -7.44
N LYS A 32 40.19 -13.27 -7.87
CA LYS A 32 39.15 -13.31 -8.88
C LYS A 32 37.97 -12.51 -8.35
N ALA A 33 37.63 -11.40 -9.02
CA ALA A 33 36.61 -10.47 -8.54
C ALA A 33 35.31 -11.24 -8.25
N PRO A 34 34.55 -10.88 -7.19
CA PRO A 34 33.26 -11.49 -6.92
C PRO A 34 32.42 -11.51 -8.19
N ALA A 35 31.89 -12.68 -8.55
CA ALA A 35 31.01 -12.78 -9.71
C ALA A 35 29.86 -11.79 -9.52
N ALA A 36 29.59 -10.97 -10.54
CA ALA A 36 28.48 -10.02 -10.48
C ALA A 36 27.21 -10.79 -10.09
N PRO A 37 26.37 -10.26 -9.18
CA PRO A 37 25.13 -10.92 -8.79
C PRO A 37 24.34 -11.33 -10.03
N PRO A 38 23.78 -12.56 -10.08
CA PRO A 38 23.05 -13.02 -11.25
C PRO A 38 21.93 -12.01 -11.56
N ALA A 39 21.85 -11.59 -12.82
CA ALA A 39 20.86 -10.60 -13.23
C ALA A 39 19.45 -11.03 -12.81
N PRO A 40 18.62 -10.12 -12.27
CA PRO A 40 17.32 -10.48 -11.71
C PRO A 40 16.47 -11.24 -12.75
N PRO A 41 15.77 -12.32 -12.34
CA PRO A 41 15.06 -13.18 -13.27
C PRO A 41 13.96 -12.39 -14.00
N ASN A 42 14.07 -12.30 -15.32
CA ASN A 42 13.14 -11.50 -16.13
C ASN A 42 11.72 -12.09 -16.09
N VAL A 43 10.84 -11.49 -15.29
CA VAL A 43 9.52 -12.00 -14.92
C VAL A 43 8.65 -12.30 -16.15
N THR A 44 8.68 -11.44 -17.17
CA THR A 44 7.91 -11.65 -18.42
C THR A 44 8.38 -12.88 -19.20
N THR A 45 9.68 -13.21 -19.13
CA THR A 45 10.24 -14.42 -19.76
C THR A 45 9.83 -15.69 -19.02
N ALA A 46 9.59 -15.61 -17.70
CA ALA A 46 9.02 -16.71 -16.93
C ALA A 46 7.51 -16.88 -17.22
N MET A 47 6.73 -15.80 -17.18
CA MET A 47 5.30 -15.77 -17.53
C MET A 47 5.03 -16.36 -18.93
N ALA A 48 5.84 -15.98 -19.93
CA ALA A 48 5.75 -16.49 -21.29
C ALA A 48 5.99 -18.01 -21.41
N LYS A 49 6.77 -18.61 -20.52
CA LYS A 49 6.98 -20.07 -20.44
C LYS A 49 5.89 -20.79 -19.62
N GLY A 50 5.09 -20.05 -18.87
CA GLY A 50 4.10 -20.55 -17.90
C GLY A 50 2.65 -20.62 -18.38
N GLY A 51 2.37 -20.38 -19.67
CA GLY A 51 1.01 -20.38 -20.22
C GLY A 51 0.21 -19.08 -20.00
N CYS A 52 0.91 -17.97 -19.75
CA CYS A 52 0.34 -16.62 -19.72
C CYS A 52 1.19 -15.62 -20.56
N LYS A 53 1.57 -16.04 -21.78
CA LYS A 53 2.38 -15.23 -22.70
C LYS A 53 1.66 -13.96 -23.12
N ALA A 54 0.37 -14.00 -23.40
CA ALA A 54 -0.43 -12.84 -23.78
C ALA A 54 -0.43 -11.77 -22.68
N PHE A 55 -0.41 -12.16 -21.41
CA PHE A 55 -0.25 -11.23 -20.30
C PHE A 55 1.17 -10.63 -20.26
N ALA A 56 2.20 -11.47 -20.43
CA ALA A 56 3.60 -11.03 -20.49
C ALA A 56 3.87 -10.07 -21.66
N ASP A 57 3.24 -10.29 -22.82
CA ASP A 57 3.31 -9.43 -24.00
C ASP A 57 2.66 -8.06 -23.73
N LEU A 58 1.53 -8.02 -23.01
CA LEU A 58 0.88 -6.75 -22.63
C LEU A 58 1.73 -5.94 -21.63
N ILE A 59 2.39 -6.59 -20.67
CA ILE A 59 3.38 -5.94 -19.80
C ILE A 59 4.56 -5.41 -20.60
N ALA A 60 5.13 -6.22 -21.51
CA ALA A 60 6.24 -5.78 -22.36
C ALA A 60 5.87 -4.61 -23.29
N ALA A 61 4.59 -4.48 -23.65
CA ALA A 61 4.06 -3.37 -24.44
C ALA A 61 3.72 -2.09 -23.62
N SER A 62 3.79 -2.14 -22.29
CA SER A 62 3.56 -1.01 -21.38
C SER A 62 4.85 -0.65 -20.64
N PRO A 63 5.58 0.42 -21.03
CA PRO A 63 6.86 0.77 -20.42
C PRO A 63 6.80 0.95 -18.90
N ASP A 64 5.73 1.57 -18.40
CA ASP A 64 5.53 1.83 -16.98
C ASP A 64 5.30 0.53 -16.20
N ALA A 65 4.46 -0.37 -16.72
CA ALA A 65 4.27 -1.69 -16.15
C ALA A 65 5.56 -2.51 -16.16
N ALA A 66 6.25 -2.59 -17.30
CA ALA A 66 7.52 -3.29 -17.42
C ALA A 66 8.58 -2.78 -16.44
N SER A 67 8.76 -1.46 -16.34
CA SER A 67 9.72 -0.83 -15.41
C SER A 67 9.40 -1.15 -13.95
N THR A 68 8.13 -1.05 -13.57
CA THR A 68 7.67 -1.30 -12.20
C THR A 68 7.81 -2.77 -11.81
N TYR A 69 7.43 -3.69 -12.70
CA TYR A 69 7.62 -5.13 -12.49
C TYR A 69 9.10 -5.49 -12.26
N GLN A 70 10.04 -4.96 -13.08
CA GLN A 70 11.47 -5.22 -12.89
C GLN A 70 12.01 -4.59 -11.59
N SER A 71 11.52 -3.41 -11.23
CA SER A 71 11.90 -2.73 -9.98
C SER A 71 11.45 -3.51 -8.73
N ALA A 72 10.28 -4.14 -8.78
CA ALA A 72 9.74 -4.95 -7.69
C ALA A 72 10.50 -6.26 -7.44
N VAL A 73 11.15 -6.86 -8.44
CA VAL A 73 11.87 -8.15 -8.30
C VAL A 73 12.87 -8.14 -7.14
N GLY A 74 13.58 -7.02 -6.93
CA GLY A 74 14.59 -6.90 -5.87
C GLY A 74 14.03 -6.85 -4.44
N GLY A 75 12.74 -6.56 -4.27
CA GLY A 75 12.06 -6.52 -2.96
C GLY A 75 11.17 -7.72 -2.67
N GLY A 76 10.98 -8.62 -3.63
CA GLY A 76 9.96 -9.66 -3.60
C GLY A 76 8.75 -9.30 -4.47
N ILE A 77 8.33 -10.23 -5.33
CA ILE A 77 7.14 -10.06 -6.18
C ILE A 77 6.32 -11.36 -6.27
N THR A 78 5.00 -11.23 -6.15
CA THR A 78 4.04 -12.29 -6.45
C THR A 78 3.15 -11.86 -7.61
N VAL A 79 3.09 -12.64 -8.69
CA VAL A 79 2.28 -12.33 -9.88
C VAL A 79 1.17 -13.36 -10.07
N PHE A 80 -0.07 -12.88 -10.12
CA PHE A 80 -1.26 -13.65 -10.47
C PHE A 80 -1.50 -13.50 -11.98
N CYS A 81 -0.91 -14.40 -12.75
CA CYS A 81 -0.80 -14.29 -14.20
C CYS A 81 -2.05 -14.89 -14.89
N PRO A 82 -2.95 -14.10 -15.48
CA PRO A 82 -4.11 -14.65 -16.20
C PRO A 82 -3.65 -15.40 -17.43
N ASN A 83 -4.20 -16.60 -17.65
CA ASN A 83 -3.85 -17.44 -18.79
C ASN A 83 -4.24 -16.81 -20.13
N ASP A 84 -3.67 -17.33 -21.22
CA ASP A 84 -3.82 -16.75 -22.56
C ASP A 84 -5.27 -16.80 -23.10
N ASP A 85 -6.14 -17.62 -22.52
CA ASP A 85 -7.57 -17.67 -22.84
C ASP A 85 -8.35 -16.57 -22.10
N ALA A 86 -8.07 -16.38 -20.81
CA ALA A 86 -8.62 -15.32 -19.97
C ALA A 86 -8.26 -13.93 -20.51
N VAL A 87 -6.97 -13.72 -20.85
CA VAL A 87 -6.50 -12.48 -21.48
C VAL A 87 -7.22 -12.26 -22.80
N ARG A 88 -7.32 -13.29 -23.65
CA ARG A 88 -7.94 -13.18 -24.98
C ARG A 88 -9.44 -12.89 -24.92
N ALA A 89 -10.17 -13.45 -23.95
CA ALA A 89 -11.57 -13.12 -23.67
C ALA A 89 -11.72 -11.68 -23.15
N PHE A 90 -10.76 -11.21 -22.35
CA PHE A 90 -10.75 -9.87 -21.75
C PHE A 90 -10.25 -8.75 -22.69
N LEU A 91 -9.50 -9.06 -23.75
CA LEU A 91 -8.93 -8.08 -24.68
C LEU A 91 -9.90 -6.98 -25.18
N PRO A 92 -11.21 -7.22 -25.40
CA PRO A 92 -12.17 -6.16 -25.70
C PRO A 92 -12.35 -5.15 -24.55
N LYS A 93 -12.48 -5.61 -23.29
CA LYS A 93 -12.48 -4.73 -22.11
C LYS A 93 -11.17 -3.96 -22.02
N TYR A 94 -10.03 -4.66 -22.12
CA TYR A 94 -8.70 -4.07 -22.05
C TYR A 94 -8.51 -2.92 -23.04
N LYS A 95 -8.93 -3.09 -24.30
CA LYS A 95 -8.75 -2.09 -25.36
C LYS A 95 -9.47 -0.77 -25.06
N ASN A 96 -10.62 -0.82 -24.39
CA ASN A 96 -11.47 0.33 -24.06
C ASN A 96 -10.96 1.17 -22.87
N LEU A 97 -9.98 0.68 -22.09
CA LEU A 97 -9.34 1.45 -21.02
C LEU A 97 -8.46 2.59 -21.57
N THR A 98 -8.16 3.59 -20.74
CA THR A 98 -7.14 4.61 -21.05
C THR A 98 -5.72 4.02 -21.03
N ALA A 99 -4.68 4.80 -21.33
CA ALA A 99 -3.29 4.32 -21.24
C ALA A 99 -2.90 4.00 -19.78
N GLU A 100 -3.34 4.86 -18.87
CA GLU A 100 -3.14 4.77 -17.42
C GLU A 100 -3.90 3.56 -16.87
N GLY A 101 -5.18 3.41 -17.20
CA GLY A 101 -5.98 2.26 -16.76
C GLY A 101 -5.46 0.92 -17.31
N LYS A 102 -4.81 0.91 -18.48
CA LYS A 102 -4.09 -0.27 -18.99
C LYS A 102 -2.89 -0.62 -18.13
N ALA A 103 -2.05 0.36 -17.79
CA ALA A 103 -0.91 0.15 -16.89
C ALA A 103 -1.37 -0.29 -15.49
N GLU A 104 -2.35 0.39 -14.90
CA GLU A 104 -2.89 0.09 -13.56
C GLU A 104 -3.48 -1.33 -13.50
N LEU A 105 -4.23 -1.77 -14.51
CA LEU A 105 -4.73 -3.15 -14.58
C LEU A 105 -3.60 -4.20 -14.66
N LEU A 106 -2.53 -3.93 -15.42
CA LEU A 106 -1.39 -4.84 -15.50
C LEU A 106 -0.65 -4.91 -14.16
N LEU A 107 -0.46 -3.77 -13.49
CA LEU A 107 0.16 -3.67 -12.18
C LEU A 107 -0.68 -4.33 -11.06
N PHE A 108 -2.01 -4.26 -11.15
CA PHE A 108 -2.93 -4.86 -10.19
C PHE A 108 -2.80 -6.38 -10.06
N HIS A 109 -2.29 -7.06 -11.08
CA HIS A 109 -2.06 -8.51 -11.05
C HIS A 109 -0.77 -8.92 -10.32
N ALA A 110 -0.01 -7.97 -9.76
CA ALA A 110 1.18 -8.25 -8.98
C ALA A 110 1.18 -7.56 -7.61
N VAL A 111 1.88 -8.18 -6.66
CA VAL A 111 2.02 -7.73 -5.27
C VAL A 111 3.51 -7.50 -4.97
N PRO A 112 3.92 -6.37 -4.34
CA PRO A 112 5.32 -6.04 -4.03
C PRO A 112 5.91 -6.84 -2.84
N VAL A 113 5.50 -8.10 -2.69
CA VAL A 113 5.94 -9.03 -1.66
C VAL A 113 5.95 -10.45 -2.26
N TYR A 114 6.96 -11.25 -1.92
CA TYR A 114 7.01 -12.67 -2.24
C TYR A 114 6.10 -13.50 -1.32
N TYR A 115 5.16 -14.26 -1.91
CA TYR A 115 4.29 -15.21 -1.23
C TYR A 115 4.33 -16.55 -1.95
N SER A 116 4.80 -17.60 -1.26
CA SER A 116 4.73 -18.97 -1.77
C SER A 116 3.28 -19.49 -1.85
N ARG A 117 3.03 -20.59 -2.58
CA ARG A 117 1.73 -21.29 -2.54
C ARG A 117 1.30 -21.60 -1.11
N GLY A 118 2.23 -22.01 -0.24
CA GLY A 118 1.96 -22.35 1.15
C GLY A 118 1.59 -21.12 1.98
N SER A 119 2.23 -19.98 1.71
CA SER A 119 1.93 -18.69 2.33
C SER A 119 0.52 -18.24 1.97
N LEU A 120 0.15 -18.28 0.69
CA LEU A 120 -1.21 -17.94 0.24
C LEU A 120 -2.27 -18.91 0.80
N LYS A 121 -1.96 -20.20 0.90
CA LYS A 121 -2.85 -21.19 1.53
C LYS A 121 -3.04 -21.03 3.05
N SER A 122 -2.17 -20.26 3.71
CA SER A 122 -2.22 -20.05 5.17
C SER A 122 -2.66 -18.63 5.57
N ASN A 123 -2.39 -17.62 4.74
CA ASN A 123 -2.63 -16.21 5.03
C ASN A 123 -3.64 -15.59 4.04
N ASN A 124 -4.92 -15.69 4.39
CA ASN A 124 -6.02 -15.02 3.69
C ASN A 124 -6.15 -13.56 4.17
N GLY A 125 -6.59 -12.67 3.28
CA GLY A 125 -6.80 -11.26 3.62
C GLY A 125 -6.71 -10.33 2.41
N VAL A 126 -6.79 -9.03 2.68
CA VAL A 126 -6.56 -7.97 1.69
C VAL A 126 -5.07 -7.90 1.37
N MET A 127 -4.72 -7.73 0.10
CA MET A 127 -3.37 -7.50 -0.39
C MET A 127 -3.32 -6.26 -1.28
N ASN A 128 -2.31 -5.43 -1.03
CA ASN A 128 -1.95 -4.29 -1.85
C ASN A 128 -1.18 -4.75 -3.09
N THR A 129 -1.30 -4.03 -4.20
CA THR A 129 -0.76 -4.43 -5.51
C THR A 129 0.32 -3.46 -5.99
N LEU A 130 0.99 -3.73 -7.11
CA LEU A 130 1.90 -2.76 -7.75
C LEU A 130 1.16 -1.54 -8.31
N ALA A 131 -0.18 -1.55 -8.36
CA ALA A 131 -0.99 -0.39 -8.72
C ALA A 131 -1.33 0.51 -7.51
N THR A 132 -1.10 0.06 -6.27
CA THR A 132 -1.40 0.84 -5.06
C THR A 132 -0.43 2.01 -4.92
N ASP A 133 -0.96 3.23 -4.87
CA ASP A 133 -0.18 4.46 -4.67
C ASP A 133 -0.62 5.16 -3.38
N GLY A 134 0.03 4.78 -2.27
CA GLY A 134 -0.19 5.36 -0.94
C GLY A 134 -1.66 5.45 -0.55
N ALA A 135 -2.11 6.66 -0.21
CA ALA A 135 -3.51 7.01 0.07
C ALA A 135 -4.18 7.75 -1.10
N ALA A 136 -3.59 7.67 -2.31
CA ALA A 136 -4.14 8.27 -3.53
C ALA A 136 -4.86 7.23 -4.41
N LYS A 137 -4.43 5.95 -4.36
CA LYS A 137 -5.03 4.85 -5.14
C LYS A 137 -5.01 3.53 -4.36
N ASP A 138 -6.15 3.16 -3.79
CA ASP A 138 -6.35 1.96 -2.95
C ASP A 138 -6.55 0.64 -3.75
N TYR A 139 -5.72 0.42 -4.76
CA TYR A 139 -5.75 -0.75 -5.65
C TYR A 139 -5.45 -2.07 -4.90
N ASN A 140 -6.48 -2.68 -4.30
CA ASN A 140 -6.38 -3.85 -3.44
C ASN A 140 -7.30 -5.00 -3.90
N PHE A 141 -6.89 -6.26 -3.66
CA PHE A 141 -7.76 -7.44 -3.79
C PHE A 141 -7.76 -8.29 -2.51
N THR A 142 -8.69 -9.23 -2.39
CA THR A 142 -8.73 -10.17 -1.25
C THR A 142 -8.36 -11.59 -1.71
N VAL A 143 -7.35 -12.19 -1.08
CA VAL A 143 -7.02 -13.61 -1.22
C VAL A 143 -7.85 -14.43 -0.24
N GLN A 144 -8.50 -15.48 -0.74
CA GLN A 144 -9.30 -16.43 0.04
C GLN A 144 -9.06 -17.86 -0.44
N ASN A 145 -9.01 -18.84 0.46
CA ASN A 145 -8.88 -20.25 0.11
C ASN A 145 -10.26 -20.92 0.03
N GLU A 146 -10.51 -21.62 -1.08
CA GLU A 146 -11.74 -22.36 -1.35
C GLU A 146 -11.39 -23.84 -1.51
N GLY A 147 -11.56 -24.59 -0.41
CA GLY A 147 -10.98 -25.92 -0.25
C GLY A 147 -9.45 -25.86 -0.38
N ASP A 148 -8.90 -26.64 -1.32
CA ASP A 148 -7.46 -26.67 -1.58
C ASP A 148 -6.95 -25.56 -2.52
N ALA A 149 -7.83 -24.77 -3.14
CA ALA A 149 -7.47 -23.77 -4.14
C ALA A 149 -7.36 -22.35 -3.55
N VAL A 150 -6.33 -21.61 -3.97
CA VAL A 150 -6.22 -20.17 -3.72
C VAL A 150 -7.10 -19.43 -4.72
N THR A 151 -7.95 -18.54 -4.20
CA THR A 151 -8.84 -17.67 -4.99
C THR A 151 -8.56 -16.20 -4.68
N ILE A 152 -8.82 -15.32 -5.64
CA ILE A 152 -8.66 -13.88 -5.55
C ILE A 152 -9.98 -13.22 -5.94
N LYS A 153 -10.43 -12.27 -5.11
CA LYS A 153 -11.73 -11.61 -5.22
C LYS A 153 -11.57 -10.09 -5.12
N THR A 154 -12.32 -9.37 -5.94
CA THR A 154 -12.51 -7.91 -5.83
C THR A 154 -14.00 -7.62 -5.63
N ALA A 155 -14.36 -6.34 -5.45
CA ALA A 155 -15.77 -5.91 -5.42
C ALA A 155 -16.22 -5.31 -6.77
N ALA A 156 -15.44 -5.49 -7.85
CA ALA A 156 -15.71 -4.89 -9.16
C ALA A 156 -16.51 -5.86 -10.04
N SER A 157 -16.00 -7.08 -10.16
CA SER A 157 -16.63 -8.22 -10.80
C SER A 157 -17.20 -9.17 -9.75
N GLY A 158 -18.33 -9.83 -10.05
CA GLY A 158 -18.76 -11.01 -9.29
C GLY A 158 -17.87 -12.24 -9.54
N ASP A 159 -17.03 -12.16 -10.57
CA ASP A 159 -16.11 -13.21 -10.98
C ASP A 159 -14.95 -13.40 -9.99
N VAL A 160 -14.60 -14.66 -9.76
CA VAL A 160 -13.52 -15.08 -8.84
C VAL A 160 -12.37 -15.64 -9.68
N ALA A 161 -11.18 -15.08 -9.56
CA ALA A 161 -9.98 -15.64 -10.19
C ALA A 161 -9.38 -16.74 -9.32
N ARG A 162 -9.05 -17.90 -9.89
CA ARG A 162 -8.58 -19.07 -9.15
C ARG A 162 -7.24 -19.58 -9.68
N VAL A 163 -6.29 -19.75 -8.76
CA VAL A 163 -4.95 -20.26 -9.09
C VAL A 163 -5.04 -21.72 -9.56
N LYS A 164 -4.64 -21.96 -10.81
CA LYS A 164 -4.57 -23.29 -11.43
C LYS A 164 -3.24 -23.98 -11.18
N SER A 165 -2.14 -23.25 -11.38
CA SER A 165 -0.79 -23.79 -11.45
C SER A 165 0.24 -22.82 -10.87
N THR A 166 1.48 -23.28 -10.76
CA THR A 166 2.65 -22.46 -10.44
C THR A 166 3.55 -22.46 -11.67
N VAL A 167 4.05 -21.27 -12.02
CA VAL A 167 5.09 -21.07 -13.03
C VAL A 167 6.45 -20.90 -12.34
N VAL A 168 6.48 -20.13 -11.26
CA VAL A 168 7.65 -19.94 -10.37
C VAL A 168 7.14 -19.84 -8.93
N ASP A 169 7.85 -20.45 -7.98
CA ASP A 169 7.64 -20.31 -6.54
C ASP A 169 9.02 -20.46 -5.89
N ALA A 170 9.84 -19.41 -6.03
CA ALA A 170 11.22 -19.38 -5.59
C ALA A 170 11.65 -17.92 -5.31
N ASP A 171 12.00 -17.64 -4.06
CA ASP A 171 12.38 -16.30 -3.59
C ASP A 171 13.46 -15.64 -4.50
N PRO A 172 13.28 -14.38 -4.92
CA PRO A 172 12.24 -13.42 -4.54
C PRO A 172 10.98 -13.41 -5.45
N VAL A 173 10.77 -14.41 -6.32
CA VAL A 173 9.74 -14.38 -7.37
C VAL A 173 8.74 -15.54 -7.26
N ALA A 174 7.46 -15.19 -7.12
CA ALA A 174 6.33 -16.10 -7.26
C ALA A 174 5.47 -15.72 -8.48
N ILE A 175 5.06 -16.70 -9.28
CA ILE A 175 4.20 -16.53 -10.45
C ILE A 175 3.19 -17.68 -10.48
N PHE A 176 1.90 -17.36 -10.38
CA PHE A 176 0.79 -18.29 -10.30
C PHE A 176 -0.21 -18.04 -11.43
N THR A 177 -0.54 -19.07 -12.21
CA THR A 177 -1.47 -18.91 -13.33
C THR A 177 -2.92 -18.93 -12.83
N VAL A 178 -3.73 -17.95 -13.23
CA VAL A 178 -5.17 -17.83 -12.91
C VAL A 178 -6.05 -17.96 -14.17
N ASP A 179 -7.33 -18.29 -13.98
CA ASP A 179 -8.33 -18.47 -15.06
C ASP A 179 -9.15 -17.24 -15.45
N THR A 180 -9.07 -16.17 -14.67
CA THR A 180 -9.84 -14.94 -14.89
C THR A 180 -8.90 -13.74 -14.73
N VAL A 181 -9.07 -12.71 -15.56
CA VAL A 181 -8.43 -11.41 -15.34
C VAL A 181 -9.06 -10.77 -14.11
N ILE A 182 -8.25 -10.32 -13.16
CA ILE A 182 -8.71 -9.74 -11.90
C ILE A 182 -9.06 -8.28 -12.16
N GLU A 183 -10.34 -7.91 -11.99
CA GLU A 183 -10.84 -6.56 -12.33
C GLU A 183 -10.80 -5.62 -11.11
N PRO A 184 -10.05 -4.48 -11.15
CA PRO A 184 -10.02 -3.51 -10.08
C PRO A 184 -11.34 -2.74 -9.90
N VAL A 185 -11.65 -2.35 -8.66
CA VAL A 185 -12.85 -1.56 -8.35
C VAL A 185 -12.73 -0.13 -8.88
N GLU A 186 -11.52 0.37 -9.08
CA GLU A 186 -11.22 1.72 -9.56
C GLU A 186 -11.60 1.87 -11.04
N LEU A 187 -11.27 0.86 -11.85
CA LEU A 187 -11.46 0.84 -13.31
C LEU A 187 -12.82 0.26 -13.73
N PHE A 188 -13.36 -0.68 -12.95
CA PHE A 188 -14.57 -1.43 -13.29
C PHE A 188 -15.69 -1.28 -12.25
N LYS A 189 -15.86 -0.06 -11.71
CA LYS A 189 -16.99 0.26 -10.82
C LYS A 189 -18.30 -0.22 -11.46
N PRO A 190 -19.09 -1.08 -10.79
CA PRO A 190 -20.48 -1.30 -11.15
C PRO A 190 -21.16 0.07 -11.24
N ALA A 191 -21.73 0.40 -12.40
CA ALA A 191 -22.44 1.65 -12.57
C ALA A 191 -23.54 1.74 -11.50
N PRO A 192 -23.71 2.88 -10.80
CA PRO A 192 -24.79 3.02 -9.85
C PRO A 192 -26.10 2.74 -10.58
N SER A 193 -26.90 1.82 -10.06
CA SER A 193 -28.22 1.48 -10.60
C SER A 193 -28.98 2.78 -10.88
N PRO A 194 -29.55 2.96 -12.09
CA PRO A 194 -30.08 4.25 -12.50
C PRO A 194 -31.10 4.73 -11.47
N THR A 195 -30.78 5.85 -10.81
CA THR A 195 -31.63 6.46 -9.78
C THR A 195 -33.04 6.56 -10.34
N PRO A 196 -34.07 6.00 -9.68
CA PRO A 196 -35.45 6.10 -10.16
C PRO A 196 -35.76 7.55 -10.48
N ALA A 197 -36.13 7.80 -11.75
CA ALA A 197 -36.34 9.16 -12.23
C ALA A 197 -37.32 9.89 -11.30
N PRO A 198 -37.04 11.14 -10.88
CA PRO A 198 -37.90 11.85 -9.94
C PRO A 198 -39.32 11.89 -10.51
N SER A 199 -40.25 11.27 -9.78
CA SER A 199 -41.65 11.17 -10.20
C SER A 199 -42.18 12.56 -10.52
N PRO A 200 -42.91 12.77 -11.64
CA PRO A 200 -43.41 14.08 -12.02
C PRO A 200 -44.10 14.78 -10.84
N ALA A 201 -43.59 15.96 -10.49
CA ALA A 201 -44.15 16.75 -9.40
C ALA A 201 -45.64 17.05 -9.71
N PRO A 202 -46.56 16.89 -8.74
CA PRO A 202 -47.94 17.31 -8.92
C PRO A 202 -48.02 18.77 -9.39
N ALA A 203 -48.85 19.04 -10.39
CA ALA A 203 -49.02 20.38 -10.92
C ALA A 203 -49.54 21.32 -9.81
N ALA A 204 -48.98 22.53 -9.73
CA ALA A 204 -49.38 23.51 -8.73
C ALA A 204 -50.71 24.18 -9.13
N ASP A 205 -51.74 24.00 -8.29
CA ASP A 205 -53.01 24.73 -8.45
C ASP A 205 -52.84 26.24 -8.24
N ALA A 206 -53.50 27.02 -9.09
CA ALA A 206 -53.40 28.48 -9.08
C ALA A 206 -54.32 29.12 -8.01
N PRO A 207 -53.91 30.24 -7.39
CA PRO A 207 -54.62 30.81 -6.25
C PRO A 207 -55.93 31.53 -6.64
N LYS A 208 -56.95 31.42 -5.77
CA LYS A 208 -58.10 32.35 -5.70
C LYS A 208 -58.13 33.04 -4.34
N ALA A 209 -58.64 34.26 -4.30
CA ALA A 209 -58.47 35.19 -3.17
C ALA A 209 -59.72 35.33 -2.28
N SER A 210 -59.49 35.75 -1.01
CA SER A 210 -60.26 36.71 -0.16
C SER A 210 -61.79 36.86 -0.35
N LYS A 211 -62.67 37.02 0.67
CA LYS A 211 -62.64 37.33 2.14
C LYS A 211 -64.16 37.36 2.59
N PRO A 212 -64.59 37.77 3.81
CA PRO A 212 -64.09 37.59 5.19
C PRO A 212 -65.17 37.14 6.23
N ALA A 213 -64.72 36.76 7.45
CA ALA A 213 -65.31 36.93 8.80
C ALA A 213 -66.84 36.76 9.11
N HIS A 214 -67.15 35.95 10.16
CA HIS A 214 -67.68 36.41 11.48
C HIS A 214 -67.78 35.28 12.53
N HIS A 215 -67.76 35.63 13.83
CA HIS A 215 -68.05 34.77 15.00
C HIS A 215 -69.44 35.14 15.59
N PRO A 216 -70.13 34.24 16.34
CA PRO A 216 -69.95 34.18 17.82
C PRO A 216 -70.06 32.76 18.46
N ALA A 217 -69.75 32.68 19.76
CA ALA A 217 -70.15 31.59 20.69
C ALA A 217 -71.35 32.08 21.57
N PRO A 218 -71.94 31.36 22.57
CA PRO A 218 -71.32 30.66 23.71
C PRO A 218 -71.57 29.11 23.65
N VAL A 219 -71.75 28.22 24.65
CA VAL A 219 -72.12 28.22 26.09
C VAL A 219 -71.31 27.17 26.92
N VAL A 220 -71.85 26.65 28.03
CA VAL A 220 -71.11 26.01 29.16
C VAL A 220 -71.79 24.76 29.75
N ALA A 221 -70.97 23.90 30.36
CA ALA A 221 -71.20 23.19 31.63
C ALA A 221 -69.81 22.75 32.17
N ASP A 222 -69.22 23.42 33.17
CA ASP A 222 -69.40 23.24 34.63
C ASP A 222 -68.86 21.86 35.12
N ALA A 223 -67.60 21.72 35.58
CA ALA A 223 -66.97 22.17 36.85
C ALA A 223 -67.08 21.11 37.99
N PRO A 224 -66.33 21.18 39.13
CA PRO A 224 -65.27 22.10 39.55
C PRO A 224 -63.91 21.43 39.92
N GLY A 225 -62.89 22.23 40.30
CA GLY A 225 -61.56 21.80 40.80
C GLY A 225 -61.49 21.65 42.34
N PRO A 226 -60.35 21.91 43.04
CA PRO A 226 -59.08 22.59 42.66
C PRO A 226 -57.85 21.62 42.80
N ALA A 227 -56.58 21.91 43.20
CA ALA A 227 -55.91 23.09 43.76
C ALA A 227 -54.34 23.06 43.66
N ALA A 228 -53.74 24.25 43.83
CA ALA A 228 -52.51 24.58 44.59
C ALA A 228 -51.19 23.74 44.52
N THR A 229 -50.17 24.32 43.85
CA THR A 229 -48.81 24.72 44.35
C THR A 229 -47.97 23.81 45.28
N ASP A 230 -46.68 23.57 44.98
CA ASP A 230 -45.51 24.43 45.37
C ASP A 230 -44.15 23.80 44.92
N SER A 231 -43.00 24.32 45.39
CA SER A 231 -41.62 24.15 44.90
C SER A 231 -40.72 23.22 45.77
N PRO A 232 -39.50 22.82 45.33
CA PRO A 232 -38.69 21.75 45.97
C PRO A 232 -37.69 22.27 47.03
N PRO A 233 -36.98 21.38 47.76
CA PRO A 233 -35.53 21.28 47.51
C PRO A 233 -34.84 19.91 47.81
N ALA A 234 -33.63 19.74 47.23
CA ALA A 234 -32.51 18.91 47.70
C ALA A 234 -32.69 17.35 47.72
N ASP A 235 -31.64 16.50 47.80
CA ASP A 235 -30.21 16.77 47.99
C ASP A 235 -29.27 15.67 47.40
N GLN A 236 -28.00 16.03 47.18
CA GLN A 236 -26.76 15.19 47.08
C GLN A 236 -26.60 14.14 45.92
N LYS A 237 -25.55 14.16 45.07
CA LYS A 237 -24.05 14.16 45.23
C LYS A 237 -23.49 12.72 45.33
N LYS A 238 -22.82 12.16 44.32
CA LYS A 238 -21.50 12.49 43.71
C LYS A 238 -21.50 12.06 42.22
N GLU A 239 -20.81 12.70 41.27
CA GLU A 239 -19.35 12.86 41.09
C GLU A 239 -18.57 11.51 40.98
N ALA A 240 -17.55 11.33 40.13
CA ALA A 240 -16.75 12.32 39.43
C ALA A 240 -16.19 11.84 38.07
N LYS A 241 -15.99 12.80 37.14
CA LYS A 241 -14.77 13.04 36.32
C LYS A 241 -14.10 11.83 35.63
N LYS A 242 -13.80 11.94 34.32
CA LYS A 242 -12.75 12.88 33.85
C LYS A 242 -13.10 13.59 32.54
N SER A 243 -12.83 14.89 32.50
CA SER A 243 -13.18 15.80 31.41
C SER A 243 -12.25 15.68 30.19
N ALA A 244 -12.79 16.04 29.02
CA ALA A 244 -11.99 16.56 27.92
C ALA A 244 -11.56 18.02 28.21
N ALA A 245 -10.45 18.44 27.59
CA ALA A 245 -10.05 19.84 27.44
C ALA A 245 -9.20 19.97 26.16
N ALA A 246 -9.33 21.08 25.45
CA ALA A 246 -8.62 21.33 24.19
C ALA A 246 -7.25 22.02 24.41
N GLY A 247 -6.33 21.92 23.44
CA GLY A 247 -5.10 22.72 23.46
C GLY A 247 -4.03 22.37 22.43
N ALA A 248 -3.94 23.20 21.37
CA ALA A 248 -2.79 23.42 20.47
C ALA A 248 -2.28 22.26 19.56
N PRO A 249 -1.69 22.58 18.39
CA PRO A 249 -1.11 21.61 17.46
C PRO A 249 0.36 21.29 17.77
N SER A 250 0.85 20.12 17.33
CA SER A 250 2.23 19.68 17.54
C SER A 250 3.02 19.46 16.24
N CYS A 251 4.02 20.31 16.04
CA CYS A 251 5.30 20.08 15.37
C CYS A 251 5.39 19.08 14.19
N VAL A 252 5.47 19.64 12.97
CA VAL A 252 6.07 18.96 11.81
C VAL A 252 7.51 18.53 12.15
N ARG A 253 7.82 17.24 12.02
CA ARG A 253 9.19 16.71 12.09
C ARG A 253 9.73 16.46 10.67
N TRP A 254 10.47 17.41 10.13
CA TRP A 254 11.34 17.15 8.98
C TRP A 254 12.55 16.31 9.40
N PHE A 255 12.77 15.19 8.72
CA PHE A 255 14.04 14.46 8.76
C PHE A 255 14.89 14.88 7.55
N ALA A 256 15.87 15.76 7.79
CA ALA A 256 16.86 16.13 6.78
C ALA A 256 18.01 15.10 6.77
N ALA A 257 18.05 14.23 5.76
CA ALA A 257 19.16 13.30 5.56
C ALA A 257 20.32 14.00 4.83
N ALA A 258 21.34 14.41 5.58
CA ALA A 258 22.55 15.02 5.01
C ALA A 258 23.51 13.94 4.48
N LEU A 259 23.56 13.74 3.16
CA LEU A 259 24.58 12.93 2.50
C LEU A 259 25.92 13.70 2.47
N ALA A 260 26.91 13.23 3.22
CA ALA A 260 28.28 13.74 3.14
C ALA A 260 28.98 13.18 1.90
N ALA A 261 29.36 14.05 0.96
CA ALA A 261 30.11 13.66 -0.23
C ALA A 261 31.58 13.37 0.10
N VAL A 262 32.07 12.18 -0.26
CA VAL A 262 33.51 11.85 -0.21
C VAL A 262 34.14 12.31 -1.52
N ALA A 263 34.89 13.41 -1.48
CA ALA A 263 35.64 13.91 -2.62
C ALA A 263 36.90 13.07 -2.86
N MET A 264 37.11 12.64 -4.11
CA MET A 264 38.38 12.03 -4.55
C MET A 264 39.48 13.09 -4.59
N ALA A 265 40.61 12.82 -3.93
CA ALA A 265 41.81 13.67 -3.98
C ALA A 265 43.00 12.85 -4.50
N SER A 266 43.11 12.72 -5.82
CA SER A 266 44.27 12.13 -6.50
C SER A 266 45.31 13.21 -6.80
N THR A 267 46.47 13.16 -6.13
CA THR A 267 47.62 14.05 -6.42
C THR A 267 48.82 13.24 -6.87
N PHE A 268 49.30 13.52 -8.08
CA PHE A 268 50.60 13.04 -8.58
C PHE A 268 51.73 13.91 -7.98
N ALA A 269 52.73 13.26 -7.38
CA ALA A 269 54.10 13.75 -7.19
C ALA A 269 54.99 12.54 -6.85
#